data_AF-A0A0A0KPL7-F1
#
_entry.id   AF-A0A0A0KPL7-F1
#
_cell.length_a   1.000
_cell.length_b   1.000
_cell.length_c   1.000
_cell.angle_alpha   90.00
_cell.angle_beta   90.00
_cell.angle_gamma   90.00
#
_symmetry.space_group_name_H-M   'P 1'
#
loop_
_entity.id
_entity.type
_entity.pdbx_description
1 polymer ?
#
loop_
_entity_poly.entity_id
_entity_poly.type
_entity_poly.pdbx_seq_one_letter_code
_entity_poly.pdbx_strand_id
1 'polypeptide(L)'
;MRKLVCKESSVVVSLWMMILLLLLLHFCFSITAAAPCIQKERQALLRFKNSFYDDPSLRLASWNASTDCCNWKGVGCNQITGHVTIIDLRRDPWQIGNAVCTMMIRCIYGELRR
;
A
#
# COMPACT_ATOMS: atom_id res chain seq x y z
N MET A 1 -50.53 -11.11 -20.30
CA MET A 1 -49.84 -10.02 -19.56
C MET A 1 -48.35 -10.16 -19.76
N ARG A 2 -47.73 -9.36 -20.65
CA ARG A 2 -46.28 -9.39 -20.90
C ARG A 2 -45.60 -8.62 -19.77
N LYS A 3 -44.77 -9.28 -18.96
CA LYS A 3 -43.92 -8.57 -17.99
C LYS A 3 -42.70 -8.01 -18.73
N LEU A 4 -42.83 -6.74 -19.13
CA LEU A 4 -41.71 -5.84 -19.37
C LEU A 4 -41.04 -5.56 -18.01
N VAL A 5 -40.26 -6.51 -17.49
CA VAL A 5 -39.25 -6.18 -16.47
C VAL A 5 -38.06 -5.68 -17.26
N CYS A 6 -38.11 -4.39 -17.53
CA CYS A 6 -37.30 -3.71 -18.51
C CYS A 6 -35.80 -3.83 -18.22
N LYS A 7 -35.06 -3.87 -19.32
CA LYS A 7 -33.66 -3.51 -19.54
C LYS A 7 -33.13 -2.34 -18.65
N GLU A 8 -34.03 -1.51 -18.13
CA GLU A 8 -33.84 -0.48 -17.09
C GLU A 8 -33.08 -0.99 -15.85
N SER A 9 -33.46 -2.12 -15.25
CA SER A 9 -32.77 -2.65 -14.06
C SER A 9 -31.36 -3.16 -14.36
N SER A 10 -31.14 -3.67 -15.59
CA SER A 10 -29.83 -4.14 -16.04
C SER A 10 -28.85 -2.98 -16.24
N VAL A 11 -29.35 -1.84 -16.75
CA VAL A 11 -28.55 -0.61 -16.89
C VAL A 11 -28.22 0.00 -15.52
N VAL A 12 -29.17 -0.01 -14.57
CA VAL A 12 -28.86 0.45 -13.20
C VAL A 12 -27.78 -0.43 -12.57
N VAL A 13 -27.89 -1.76 -12.65
CA VAL A 13 -26.87 -2.67 -12.08
C VAL A 13 -25.51 -2.47 -12.75
N SER A 14 -25.44 -2.31 -14.07
CA SER A 14 -24.17 -2.07 -14.77
C SER A 14 -23.56 -0.70 -14.44
N LEU A 15 -24.38 0.34 -14.29
CA LEU A 15 -23.94 1.66 -13.84
C LEU A 15 -23.39 1.63 -12.41
N TRP A 16 -24.06 0.91 -11.49
CA TRP A 16 -23.58 0.74 -10.12
C TRP A 16 -22.25 -0.03 -10.06
N MET A 17 -22.07 -1.07 -10.90
CA MET A 17 -20.80 -1.81 -11.00
C MET A 17 -19.67 -0.94 -11.55
N MET A 18 -19.96 -0.10 -12.56
CA MET A 18 -19.01 0.87 -13.09
C MET A 18 -18.62 1.94 -12.07
N ILE A 19 -19.59 2.48 -11.33
CA ILE A 19 -19.35 3.46 -10.26
C ILE A 19 -18.51 2.83 -9.15
N LEU A 20 -18.82 1.59 -8.73
CA LEU A 20 -18.03 0.86 -7.74
C LEU A 20 -16.57 0.68 -8.21
N LEU A 21 -16.37 0.30 -9.48
CA LEU A 21 -15.03 0.15 -10.07
C LEU A 21 -14.27 1.49 -10.08
N LEU A 22 -14.93 2.58 -10.45
CA LEU A 22 -14.34 3.92 -10.46
C LEU A 22 -13.98 4.40 -9.03
N LEU A 23 -14.84 4.12 -8.05
CA LEU A 23 -14.57 4.44 -6.64
C LEU A 23 -13.37 3.65 -6.09
N LEU A 24 -13.26 2.36 -6.45
CA LEU A 24 -12.10 1.53 -6.09
C LEU A 24 -10.81 2.03 -6.74
N LEU A 25 -10.85 2.45 -8.00
CA LEU A 25 -9.71 3.03 -8.71
C LEU A 25 -9.29 4.38 -8.11
N HIS A 26 -10.24 5.22 -7.73
CA HIS A 26 -9.97 6.53 -7.11
C HIS A 26 -9.35 6.38 -5.71
N PHE A 27 -9.83 5.41 -4.92
CA PHE A 27 -9.24 5.08 -3.63
C PHE A 27 -7.81 4.53 -3.77
N CYS A 28 -7.55 3.76 -4.83
CA CYS A 28 -6.21 3.25 -5.16
C CYS A 28 -5.25 4.38 -5.59
N PHE A 29 -5.74 5.36 -6.35
CA PHE A 29 -4.96 6.50 -6.83
C PHE A 29 -4.69 7.57 -5.76
N SER A 30 -5.42 7.55 -4.63
CA SER A 30 -5.22 8.48 -3.53
C SER A 30 -3.89 8.28 -2.79
N ILE A 31 -3.10 7.27 -3.17
CA ILE A 31 -1.68 7.17 -2.83
C ILE A 31 -0.93 8.21 -3.68
N THR A 32 -0.95 9.45 -3.20
CA THR A 32 -0.16 10.53 -3.78
C THR A 32 1.31 10.10 -3.76
N ALA A 33 2.00 10.18 -4.90
CA ALA A 33 3.41 9.87 -4.98
C ALA A 33 4.18 10.84 -4.07
N ALA A 34 4.61 10.36 -2.90
CA ALA A 34 5.45 11.13 -2.00
C ALA A 34 6.78 11.45 -2.69
N ALA A 35 7.38 12.60 -2.36
CA ALA A 35 8.75 12.87 -2.76
C ALA A 35 9.66 11.69 -2.37
N PRO A 36 10.51 11.20 -3.27
CA PRO A 36 11.35 10.05 -3.00
C PRO A 36 12.30 10.34 -1.84
N CYS A 37 12.57 9.31 -1.04
CA CYS A 37 13.43 9.39 0.11
C CYS A 37 14.84 9.88 -0.25
N ILE A 38 15.41 10.73 0.62
CA ILE A 38 16.77 11.20 0.44
C ILE A 38 17.76 10.03 0.56
N GLN A 39 18.59 9.86 -0.47
CA GLN A 39 19.52 8.74 -0.61
C GLN A 39 20.43 8.54 0.62
N LYS A 40 20.88 9.63 1.26
CA LYS A 40 21.71 9.58 2.46
C LYS A 40 20.95 9.00 3.66
N GLU A 41 19.70 9.40 3.84
CA GLU A 41 18.84 8.91 4.93
C GLU A 41 18.50 7.43 4.71
N ARG A 42 18.16 7.05 3.47
CA ARG A 42 17.98 5.66 3.07
C ARG A 42 19.18 4.78 3.45
N GLN A 43 20.39 5.23 3.13
CA GLN A 43 21.62 4.50 3.46
C GLN A 43 21.86 4.43 4.98
N ALA A 44 21.59 5.52 5.71
CA ALA A 44 21.71 5.54 7.17
C ALA A 44 20.76 4.53 7.82
N LEU A 45 19.52 4.44 7.35
CA LEU A 45 18.52 3.49 7.83
C LEU A 45 18.88 2.03 7.48
N LEU A 46 19.47 1.76 6.32
CA LEU A 46 19.97 0.41 5.99
C LEU A 46 21.16 0.02 6.86
N ARG A 47 22.06 0.95 7.18
CA ARG A 47 23.13 0.71 8.16
C ARG A 47 22.57 0.45 9.55
N PHE A 48 21.54 1.20 9.94
CA PHE A 48 20.80 0.98 11.18
C PHE A 48 20.19 -0.42 11.20
N LYS A 49 19.51 -0.86 10.14
CA LYS A 49 19.02 -2.23 10.01
C LYS A 49 20.12 -3.28 10.20
N ASN A 50 21.25 -3.12 9.53
CA ASN A 50 22.37 -4.05 9.61
C ASN A 50 23.07 -4.07 10.98
N SER A 51 22.80 -3.09 11.86
CA SER A 51 23.29 -3.09 13.24
C SER A 51 22.55 -4.10 14.13
N PHE A 52 21.38 -4.57 13.71
CA PHE A 52 20.64 -5.63 14.40
C PHE A 52 21.04 -6.99 13.84
N TYR A 53 21.64 -7.83 14.69
CA TYR A 53 22.05 -9.19 14.32
C TYR A 53 20.84 -10.10 14.04
N ASP A 54 19.74 -9.88 14.75
CA ASP A 54 18.49 -10.62 14.61
C ASP A 54 17.29 -9.67 14.72
N ASP A 55 16.35 -9.78 13.77
CA ASP A 55 15.02 -9.13 13.82
C ASP A 55 13.93 -10.19 13.91
N PRO A 56 13.74 -10.83 15.09
CA PRO A 56 12.78 -11.93 15.25
C PRO A 56 11.34 -11.49 15.02
N SER A 57 11.07 -10.19 15.12
CA SER A 57 9.77 -9.58 14.86
C SER A 57 9.53 -9.14 13.41
N LEU A 58 10.54 -9.30 12.53
CA LEU A 58 10.48 -8.91 11.11
C LEU A 58 9.98 -7.47 10.90
N ARG A 59 10.27 -6.55 11.83
CA ARG A 59 9.87 -5.15 11.74
C ARG A 59 10.61 -4.40 10.65
N LEU A 60 11.89 -4.70 10.49
CA LEU A 60 12.79 -4.10 9.53
C LEU A 60 12.83 -4.89 8.21
N ALA A 61 11.97 -5.91 8.07
CA ALA A 61 11.91 -6.75 6.87
C ALA A 61 11.60 -5.94 5.60
N SER A 62 10.73 -4.94 5.71
CA SER A 62 10.36 -4.05 4.58
C SER A 62 11.49 -3.09 4.15
N TRP A 63 12.51 -2.89 4.99
CA TRP A 63 13.58 -1.94 4.72
C TRP A 63 14.57 -2.56 3.72
N ASN A 64 14.45 -2.18 2.46
CA ASN A 64 15.17 -2.80 1.34
C ASN A 64 15.83 -1.74 0.44
N ALA A 65 17.06 -2.01 -0.01
CA ALA A 65 17.79 -1.16 -0.93
C ALA A 65 17.12 -0.96 -2.31
N SER A 66 16.16 -1.81 -2.68
CA SER A 66 15.43 -1.68 -3.94
C SER A 66 14.15 -0.85 -3.84
N THR A 67 13.72 -0.47 -2.63
CA THR A 67 12.48 0.28 -2.41
C THR A 67 12.74 1.66 -1.80
N ASP A 68 11.82 2.59 -2.02
CA ASP A 68 11.86 3.91 -1.41
C ASP A 68 11.66 3.81 0.12
N CYS A 69 12.46 4.54 0.89
CA CYS A 69 12.42 4.44 2.35
C CYS A 69 11.12 4.97 2.96
N CYS A 70 10.41 5.86 2.26
CA CYS A 70 9.12 6.37 2.70
C CYS A 70 7.99 5.34 2.58
N ASN A 71 8.23 4.24 1.86
CA ASN A 71 7.31 3.10 1.77
C ASN A 71 7.65 1.98 2.75
N TRP A 72 8.70 2.15 3.55
CA TRP A 72 9.06 1.15 4.56
C TRP A 72 8.11 1.20 5.74
N LYS A 73 7.82 0.04 6.29
CA LYS A 73 6.99 -0.08 7.49
C LYS A 73 7.66 0.66 8.65
N GLY A 74 6.88 1.49 9.33
CA GLY A 74 7.34 2.29 10.46
C GLY A 74 8.14 3.53 10.06
N VAL A 75 8.32 3.84 8.77
CA VAL A 75 9.00 5.05 8.32
C VAL A 75 7.97 6.06 7.82
N GLY A 76 8.00 7.27 8.37
CA GLY A 76 7.21 8.40 7.89
C GLY A 76 8.11 9.48 7.30
N CYS A 77 7.72 9.99 6.14
CA CYS A 77 8.44 11.06 5.46
C CYS A 77 7.60 12.32 5.32
N ASN A 78 8.29 13.46 5.24
CA ASN A 78 7.70 14.69 4.73
C ASN A 78 7.42 14.54 3.23
N GLN A 79 6.15 14.65 2.85
CA GLN A 79 5.69 14.39 1.47
C GLN A 79 6.23 15.37 0.43
N ILE A 80 6.66 16.56 0.86
CA ILE A 80 7.16 17.63 -0.02
C ILE A 80 8.68 17.53 -0.18
N THR A 81 9.39 17.26 0.91
CA THR A 81 10.87 17.31 0.94
C THR A 81 11.53 15.94 0.85
N GLY A 82 10.80 14.85 1.11
CA GLY A 82 11.34 13.49 1.13
C GLY A 82 12.20 13.16 2.36
N HIS A 83 12.28 14.06 3.34
CA HIS A 83 12.98 13.82 4.60
C HIS A 83 12.22 12.83 5.48
N VAL A 84 12.93 11.89 6.09
CA VAL A 84 12.40 11.00 7.12
C VAL A 84 12.16 11.79 8.39
N THR A 85 10.90 11.89 8.81
CA THR A 85 10.47 12.62 10.01
C THR A 85 10.03 11.70 11.14
N ILE A 86 9.71 10.44 10.83
CA ILE A 86 9.20 9.47 11.80
C ILE A 86 9.87 8.11 11.57
N ILE A 87 10.31 7.49 12.66
CA ILE A 87 10.73 6.08 12.71
C ILE A 87 10.02 5.44 13.90
N ASP A 88 9.05 4.57 13.63
CA ASP A 88 8.31 3.79 14.62
C ASP A 88 8.66 2.30 14.50
N LEU A 89 9.28 1.78 15.57
CA LEU A 89 9.68 0.37 15.69
C LEU A 89 8.82 -0.39 16.70
N ARG A 90 7.70 0.18 17.14
CA ARG A 90 6.80 -0.44 18.11
C ARG A 90 6.05 -1.63 17.50
N ARG A 91 5.44 -2.43 18.37
CA ARG A 91 4.60 -3.56 17.95
C ARG A 91 3.24 -3.03 17.51
N ASP A 92 3.00 -2.96 16.21
CA ASP A 92 1.67 -2.62 15.68
C ASP A 92 0.67 -3.76 15.92
N PRO A 93 -0.42 -3.54 16.69
CA PRO A 93 -1.46 -4.57 16.92
C PRO A 93 -2.31 -4.86 15.67
N TRP A 94 -2.24 -4.02 14.63
CA TRP A 94 -3.20 -3.97 13.53
C TRP A 94 -2.66 -4.51 12.20
N GLN A 95 -2.09 -5.72 12.18
CA GLN A 95 -1.70 -6.38 10.92
C GLN A 95 -2.89 -6.99 10.15
N ILE A 96 -4.09 -7.00 10.73
CA ILE A 96 -5.25 -7.73 10.20
C ILE A 96 -6.08 -6.89 9.20
N GLY A 97 -6.05 -5.55 9.29
CA GLY A 97 -6.84 -4.65 8.42
C GLY A 97 -6.23 -4.39 7.02
N ASN A 98 -4.91 -4.55 6.87
CA ASN A 98 -4.19 -4.26 5.62
C ASN A 98 -4.14 -5.46 4.64
N ALA A 99 -4.61 -6.64 5.05
CA ALA A 99 -4.59 -7.86 4.25
C ALA A 99 -5.53 -7.77 3.03
N VAL A 100 -6.68 -7.10 3.17
CA VAL A 100 -7.69 -7.01 2.11
C VAL A 100 -7.18 -6.20 0.91
N CYS A 101 -6.42 -5.13 1.15
CA CYS A 101 -5.88 -4.28 0.08
C CYS A 101 -4.60 -4.87 -0.57
N THR A 102 -3.76 -5.55 0.21
CA THR A 102 -2.53 -6.18 -0.32
C THR A 102 -2.81 -7.44 -1.13
N MET A 103 -3.86 -8.21 -0.80
CA MET A 103 -4.27 -9.38 -1.60
C MET A 103 -4.79 -8.97 -2.99
N MET A 104 -5.50 -7.85 -3.11
CA MET A 104 -6.00 -7.37 -4.40
C MET A 104 -4.87 -6.84 -5.31
N ILE A 105 -3.87 -6.13 -4.76
CA ILE A 105 -2.69 -5.67 -5.51
C ILE A 105 -1.89 -6.88 -6.04
N ARG A 106 -1.68 -7.93 -5.24
CA ARG A 106 -0.98 -9.15 -5.67
C ARG A 106 -1.69 -9.87 -6.83
N CYS A 107 -3.02 -9.82 -6.90
CA CYS A 107 -3.79 -10.38 -8.03
C CYS A 107 -3.65 -9.57 -9.32
N ILE A 108 -3.55 -8.24 -9.25
CA ILE A 108 -3.41 -7.38 -10.43
C ILE A 108 -1.98 -7.45 -11.01
N TYR A 109 -0.97 -7.57 -10.16
CA TYR A 109 0.44 -7.64 -10.58
C TYR A 109 0.99 -9.06 -10.77
N GLY A 110 0.16 -10.10 -10.62
CA GLY A 110 0.51 -11.47 -11.03
C GLY A 110 1.58 -12.17 -10.18
N GLU A 111 1.83 -11.74 -8.94
CA GLU A 111 2.80 -12.40 -8.06
C GLU A 111 2.12 -13.53 -7.25
N LEU A 112 1.71 -14.59 -7.96
CA LEU A 112 1.48 -15.90 -7.37
C LEU A 112 2.65 -16.81 -7.78
N ARG A 113 3.68 -16.89 -6.95
CA ARG A 113 4.72 -17.92 -7.13
C ARG A 113 5.36 -18.38 -5.81
N ARG A 114 4.59 -19.09 -4.99
CA ARG A 114 4.63 -20.56 -4.85
C ARG A 114 3.64 -21.00 -3.77
#